data_AF-A0A095SJR3-F1
#
_entry.id   AF-A0A095SJR3-F1
#
_cell.length_a   1.000
_cell.length_b   1.000
_cell.length_c   1.000
_cell.angle_alpha   90.00
_cell.angle_beta   90.00
_cell.angle_gamma   90.00
#
_symmetry.space_group_name_H-M   'P 1'
#
loop_
_entity.id
_entity.type
_entity.pdbx_description
1 polymer ?
#
loop_
_entity_poly.entity_id
_entity_poly.type
_entity_poly.pdbx_seq_one_letter_code
_entity_poly.pdbx_strand_id
1 'polypeptide(L)' 'MDPNQQQREKAYNQGCMWGMGGGDSNRCPFAADDPLTQWWFQGWEAGIEAWNDRNHSTPSAQQA' A
#
# COMPACT_ATOMS: atom_id res chain seq x y z
N MET A 1 9.41 23.35 -1.42
CA MET A 1 8.88 21.98 -1.63
C MET A 1 9.67 21.38 -2.77
N ASP A 2 10.49 20.38 -2.48
CA ASP A 2 11.28 19.70 -3.50
C ASP A 2 10.33 18.83 -4.36
N PRO A 3 10.28 19.02 -5.70
CA PRO A 3 9.34 18.30 -6.55
C PRO A 3 9.50 16.79 -6.45
N ASN A 4 10.72 16.30 -6.21
CA ASN A 4 10.97 14.86 -6.02
C ASN A 4 10.40 14.36 -4.70
N GLN A 5 10.39 15.17 -3.63
CA GLN A 5 9.75 14.77 -2.37
C GLN A 5 8.23 14.60 -2.55
N GLN A 6 7.59 15.54 -3.23
CA GLN A 6 6.13 15.51 -3.41
C GLN A 6 5.68 14.32 -4.28
N GLN A 7 6.48 13.93 -5.28
CA GLN A 7 6.21 12.75 -6.09
C GLN A 7 6.38 11.45 -5.29
N ARG A 8 7.42 11.36 -4.45
CA ARG A 8 7.64 10.21 -3.56
C ARG A 8 6.50 10.03 -2.55
N GLU A 9 6.07 11.12 -1.92
CA GLU A 9 4.92 11.10 -1.00
C GLU A 9 3.63 10.68 -1.70
N LYS A 10 3.38 11.16 -2.93
CA LYS A 10 2.22 10.72 -3.73
C LYS A 10 2.29 9.24 -4.07
N ALA A 11 3.45 8.74 -4.51
CA ALA A 11 3.65 7.33 -4.82
C ALA A 11 3.40 6.46 -3.58
N TYR A 12 3.96 6.85 -2.43
CA TYR A 12 3.73 6.18 -1.15
C TYR A 12 2.24 6.16 -0.77
N ASN A 13 1.58 7.32 -0.76
CA ASN A 13 0.17 7.42 -0.40
C ASN A 13 -0.73 6.60 -1.34
N GLN A 14 -0.40 6.57 -2.63
CA GLN A 14 -1.10 5.75 -3.62
C GLN A 14 -0.92 4.25 -3.33
N GLY A 15 0.29 3.81 -2.99
CA GLY A 15 0.57 2.45 -2.54
C GLY A 15 -0.25 2.08 -1.31
N CYS A 16 -0.24 2.93 -0.28
CA CYS A 16 -1.03 2.75 0.95
C CYS A 16 -2.51 2.51 0.67
N MET A 17 -3.14 3.38 -0.13
CA MET A 17 -4.56 3.24 -0.45
C MET A 17 -4.86 1.96 -1.25
N TRP A 18 -3.97 1.56 -2.15
CA TRP A 18 -4.11 0.32 -2.91
C TRP A 18 -3.98 -0.91 -2.01
N GLY A 19 -2.97 -0.95 -1.14
CA GLY A 19 -2.74 -2.03 -0.19
C GLY A 19 -3.87 -2.16 0.83
N MET A 20 -4.38 -1.04 1.36
CA MET A 20 -5.54 -1.04 2.26
C MET A 20 -6.80 -1.63 1.62
N GLY A 21 -6.90 -1.62 0.29
CA GLY A 21 -7.98 -2.26 -0.46
C GLY A 21 -7.78 -3.76 -0.72
N GLY A 22 -6.66 -4.34 -0.28
CA GLY A 22 -6.27 -5.73 -0.60
C GLY A 22 -5.75 -5.89 -2.03
N GLY A 23 -5.30 -4.81 -2.67
CA GLY A 23 -4.78 -4.84 -4.02
C GLY A 23 -3.43 -5.57 -4.10
N ASP A 24 -3.14 -6.21 -5.23
CA ASP A 24 -1.87 -6.93 -5.45
C ASP A 24 -0.72 -5.99 -5.89
N SER A 25 0.51 -6.33 -5.50
CA SER A 25 1.72 -5.54 -5.78
C SER A 25 2.11 -5.52 -7.27
N ASN A 26 1.73 -6.53 -8.06
CA ASN A 26 2.00 -6.58 -9.50
C ASN A 26 1.22 -5.54 -10.31
N ARG A 27 0.34 -4.77 -9.67
CA ARG A 27 -0.42 -3.66 -10.27
C ARG A 27 0.20 -2.29 -10.01
N CYS A 28 1.46 -2.26 -9.56
CA CYS A 28 2.24 -1.02 -9.47
C CYS A 28 2.23 -0.28 -10.83
N PRO A 29 1.85 1.01 -10.87
CA PRO A 29 1.72 1.76 -12.13
C PRO A 29 3.07 2.30 -12.65
N PHE A 30 4.13 2.20 -11.86
CA PHE A 30 5.46 2.72 -12.18
C PHE A 30 6.33 1.65 -12.84
N ALA A 31 7.30 2.08 -13.65
CA ALA A 31 8.26 1.17 -14.26
C ALA A 31 9.21 0.56 -13.20
N ALA A 32 9.70 -0.66 -13.43
CA ALA A 32 10.52 -1.37 -12.44
C ALA A 32 11.80 -0.62 -12.03
N ASP A 33 12.34 0.22 -12.92
CA ASP A 33 13.53 1.05 -12.73
C ASP A 33 13.22 2.47 -12.19
N ASP A 34 11.95 2.84 -12.05
CA ASP A 34 11.55 4.14 -11.51
C ASP A 34 11.75 4.18 -9.98
N PRO A 35 12.47 5.17 -9.43
CA PRO A 35 12.61 5.35 -7.99
C PRO A 35 11.27 5.44 -7.24
N LEU A 36 10.20 5.91 -7.88
CA LEU A 36 8.85 5.99 -7.30
C LEU A 36 8.25 4.61 -7.03
N THR A 37 8.70 3.58 -7.75
CA THR A 37 8.28 2.19 -7.54
C THR A 37 8.58 1.71 -6.12
N GLN A 38 9.76 2.06 -5.57
CA GLN A 38 10.11 1.71 -4.20
C GLN A 38 9.21 2.40 -3.17
N TRP A 39 8.88 3.68 -3.39
CA TRP A 39 7.99 4.42 -2.50
C TRP A 39 6.56 3.87 -2.54
N TRP A 40 6.08 3.51 -3.73
CA TRP A 40 4.78 2.87 -3.88
C TRP A 40 4.73 1.51 -3.17
N PHE A 41 5.75 0.67 -3.31
CA PHE A 41 5.80 -0.62 -2.63
C PHE A 41 5.83 -0.48 -1.10
N GLN A 42 6.62 0.45 -0.56
CA GLN A 42 6.63 0.72 0.89
C GLN A 42 5.24 1.13 1.40
N GLY A 43 4.53 1.98 0.65
CA GLY A 43 3.17 2.34 1.01
C GLY A 43 2.22 1.15 0.90
N TRP A 44 2.33 0.37 -0.16
CA TRP A 44 1.53 -0.83 -0.37
C TRP A 44 1.70 -1.86 0.75
N GLU A 45 2.94 -2.12 1.21
CA GLU A 45 3.21 -3.02 2.34
C GLU A 45 2.50 -2.54 3.61
N ALA A 46 2.61 -1.25 3.95
CA ALA A 46 1.89 -0.67 5.10
C ALA A 46 0.36 -0.78 4.95
N GLY A 47 -0.15 -0.61 3.73
CA GLY A 47 -1.57 -0.76 3.44
C GLY A 47 -2.05 -2.21 3.56
N ILE A 48 -1.25 -3.17 3.08
CA ILE A 48 -1.57 -4.60 3.13
C ILE A 48 -1.46 -5.15 4.54
N GLU A 49 -0.52 -4.67 5.35
CA GLU A 49 -0.49 -4.99 6.78
C GLU A 49 -1.80 -4.58 7.46
N ALA A 50 -2.26 -3.34 7.24
CA ALA A 50 -3.54 -2.87 7.77
C ALA A 50 -4.75 -3.64 7.21
N TRP A 51 -4.73 -4.06 5.94
CA TRP A 51 -5.78 -4.91 5.36
C TRP A 51 -5.75 -6.31 5.98
N ASN A 52 -4.58 -6.93 6.10
CA ASN A 52 -4.40 -8.24 6.72
C ASN A 52 -4.88 -8.20 8.18
N ASP A 53 -4.50 -7.19 8.96
CA ASP A 53 -4.97 -7.00 10.33
C ASP A 53 -6.49 -6.97 10.38
N ARG A 54 -7.16 -6.27 9.46
CA ARG A 54 -8.63 -6.20 9.43
C ARG A 54 -9.29 -7.53 9.07
N ASN A 55 -8.69 -8.29 8.16
CA ASN A 55 -9.26 -9.55 7.68
C ASN A 55 -8.92 -10.73 8.60
N HIS A 56 -7.72 -10.74 9.20
CA HIS A 56 -7.22 -11.76 10.11
C HIS A 56 -7.60 -11.48 11.57
N SER A 57 -7.87 -10.22 11.94
CA SER A 57 -8.56 -9.87 13.20
C SER A 57 -10.08 -10.01 13.08
N THR A 58 -10.58 -10.76 12.10
CA THR A 58 -11.91 -11.36 12.20
C THR A 58 -11.76 -12.59 13.11
N PRO A 59 -12.06 -12.51 14.42
CA PRO A 59 -12.32 -13.73 15.17
C PRO A 59 -13.46 -14.46 14.47
N SER A 60 -13.35 -15.78 14.43
CA SER A 60 -14.41 -16.70 14.04
C SER A 60 -15.80 -16.17 14.38
N ALA A 61 -16.75 -16.39 13.48
CA ALA A 61 -18.15 -16.29 13.79
C ALA A 61 -18.47 -16.90 15.18
N GLN A 62 -19.41 -16.25 15.88
CA GLN A 62 -20.08 -16.62 17.14
C GLN A 62 -19.40 -16.21 18.46
N GLN A 63 -20.09 -15.31 19.17
CA GLN A 63 -20.49 -15.38 20.59
C GLN A 63 -21.20 -14.03 20.91
N ALA A 64 -22.45 -13.91 21.37
CA ALA A 64 -23.55 -14.80 21.72
C ALA A 64 -24.86 -14.00 21.59
#